data_AF-A0A7J0EXR3-F1
#
_entry.id   AF-A0A7J0EXR3-F1
#
_cell.length_a   1.000
_cell.length_b   1.000
_cell.length_c   1.000
_cell.angle_alpha   90.00
_cell.angle_beta   90.00
_cell.angle_gamma   90.00
#
_symmetry.space_group_name_H-M   'P 1'
#
loop_
_entity.id
_entity.type
_entity.pdbx_description
1 polymer ?
#
loop_
_entity_poly.entity_id
_entity_poly.type
_entity_poly.pdbx_seq_one_letter_code
_entity_poly.pdbx_strand_id
1 'polypeptide(L)'
;MLRRRLSSLIATSIHNGSSIHFKPSSIVSRLPSPTLPLRSNISPNLNGAFVPAQIQGMRAYSLLSLNELRDYKVGAKKKKTRKGRGIGSGKGKTAGRGHKGQKARGTMKFGFEGGQTPLRRRMPKRGFKNPFSLEFQVVGSNHFWVC
;
A
#
# COMPACT_ATOMS: atom_id res chain seq x y z
N MET A 1 2.69 -27.36 -57.90
CA MET A 1 2.89 -25.89 -58.00
C MET A 1 3.82 -25.44 -56.88
N LEU A 2 5.10 -25.26 -57.18
CA LEU A 2 6.11 -24.71 -56.27
C LEU A 2 5.96 -23.19 -56.16
N ARG A 3 6.09 -22.64 -54.96
CA ARG A 3 6.91 -21.45 -54.58
C ARG A 3 6.64 -21.12 -53.10
N ARG A 4 7.57 -21.44 -52.21
CA ARG A 4 8.64 -20.54 -51.70
C ARG A 4 8.07 -19.33 -50.94
N ARG A 5 8.29 -19.28 -49.62
CA ARG A 5 9.15 -18.28 -48.98
C ARG A 5 9.43 -18.62 -47.51
N LEU A 6 10.68 -19.01 -47.27
CA LEU A 6 11.38 -18.92 -45.99
C LEU A 6 12.00 -17.52 -45.88
N SER A 7 11.98 -16.94 -44.69
CA SER A 7 12.90 -15.90 -44.21
C SER A 7 13.00 -16.06 -42.69
N SER A 8 14.03 -16.76 -42.18
CA SER A 8 15.26 -16.21 -41.56
C SER A 8 14.93 -15.29 -40.36
N LEU A 9 15.03 -15.73 -39.10
CA LEU A 9 16.23 -15.85 -38.24
C LEU A 9 17.19 -14.64 -38.28
N ILE A 10 17.67 -14.27 -37.08
CA ILE A 10 18.66 -13.24 -36.69
C ILE A 10 18.01 -11.90 -36.31
N ALA A 11 18.30 -11.17 -35.22
CA ALA A 11 19.00 -11.38 -33.95
C ALA A 11 18.84 -10.08 -33.12
N THR A 12 19.17 -10.15 -31.81
CA THR A 12 19.77 -9.11 -30.95
C THR A 12 19.15 -7.71 -30.78
N SER A 13 18.81 -7.38 -29.53
CA SER A 13 19.21 -6.17 -28.74
C SER A 13 18.10 -5.89 -27.72
N ILE A 14 18.29 -6.18 -26.43
CA ILE A 14 18.85 -5.26 -25.44
C ILE A 14 18.76 -3.81 -25.91
N HIS A 15 17.65 -3.16 -25.56
CA HIS A 15 17.67 -1.74 -25.31
C HIS A 15 17.11 -1.44 -23.93
N ASN A 16 17.99 -0.85 -23.13
CA ASN A 16 17.75 -0.21 -21.85
C ASN A 16 16.62 0.81 -21.93
N GLY A 17 15.86 0.94 -20.85
CA GLY A 17 14.92 2.06 -20.72
C GLY A 17 13.94 1.92 -19.57
N SER A 18 14.42 1.70 -18.35
CA SER A 18 13.62 2.00 -17.16
C SER A 18 13.39 3.51 -17.11
N SER A 19 12.26 3.98 -17.63
CA SER A 19 11.83 5.37 -17.45
C SER A 19 11.35 5.55 -16.02
N ILE A 20 12.30 5.88 -15.15
CA ILE A 20 12.02 6.37 -13.81
C ILE A 20 11.46 7.78 -14.00
N HIS A 21 10.14 7.91 -14.00
CA HIS A 21 9.48 9.20 -14.01
C HIS A 21 9.68 9.84 -12.62
N PHE A 22 10.75 10.63 -12.48
CA PHE A 22 10.90 11.54 -11.35
C PHE A 22 9.78 12.57 -11.42
N LYS A 23 8.95 12.65 -10.37
CA LYS A 23 8.04 13.78 -10.18
C LYS A 23 8.84 14.90 -9.53
N PRO A 24 8.78 16.15 -10.06
CA PRO A 24 9.46 17.27 -9.45
C PRO A 24 8.85 17.58 -8.08
N SER A 25 9.71 17.55 -7.06
CA SER A 25 9.48 18.19 -5.78
C SER A 25 9.48 19.70 -5.96
N SER A 26 8.29 20.32 -5.95
CA SER A 26 8.04 21.67 -5.44
C SER A 26 6.60 22.05 -5.73
N ILE A 27 5.80 22.25 -4.68
CA ILE A 27 4.88 23.39 -4.52
C ILE A 27 4.55 23.43 -3.04
N VAL A 28 5.03 24.50 -2.43
CA VAL A 28 4.71 24.94 -1.08
C VAL A 28 3.22 25.28 -1.03
N SER A 29 2.41 24.43 -0.40
CA SER A 29 1.05 24.81 -0.02
C SER A 29 1.14 25.70 1.22
N ARG A 30 0.91 27.02 1.02
CA ARG A 30 0.68 27.98 2.10
C ARG A 30 -0.38 27.45 3.06
N LEU A 31 -0.12 27.57 4.35
CA LEU A 31 -1.12 27.42 5.40
C LEU A 31 -2.27 28.41 5.16
N PRO A 32 -3.55 28.00 5.24
CA PRO A 32 -4.65 28.95 5.29
C PRO A 32 -4.66 29.62 6.67
N SER A 33 -4.55 30.94 6.67
CA SER A 33 -4.81 31.79 7.84
C SER A 33 -6.25 31.59 8.34
N PRO A 34 -6.49 31.41 9.65
CA PRO A 34 -7.84 31.31 10.18
C PRO A 34 -8.54 32.68 10.09
N THR A 35 -9.60 32.75 9.29
CA THR A 35 -10.55 33.87 9.31
C THR A 35 -11.32 33.82 10.62
N LEU A 36 -11.09 34.79 11.50
CA LEU A 36 -11.91 35.02 12.70
C LEU A 36 -13.28 35.56 12.26
N PRO A 37 -14.41 35.06 12.81
CA PRO A 37 -15.70 35.69 12.59
C PRO A 37 -15.76 37.01 13.38
N LEU A 38 -16.00 38.12 12.68
CA LEU A 38 -16.49 39.36 13.30
C LEU A 38 -17.89 39.09 13.85
N ARG A 39 -17.95 38.75 15.15
CA ARG A 39 -19.21 38.66 15.90
C ARG A 39 -19.50 40.02 16.51
N SER A 40 -20.63 40.58 16.09
CA SER A 40 -21.22 41.82 16.55
C SER A 40 -21.58 41.80 18.05
N ASN A 41 -21.25 42.91 18.71
CA ASN A 41 -21.96 43.61 19.80
C ASN A 41 -22.32 42.84 21.08
N ILE A 42 -21.56 43.10 22.16
CA ILE A 42 -22.10 43.24 23.53
C ILE A 42 -21.31 44.37 24.23
N SER A 43 -22.03 45.39 24.70
CA SER A 43 -21.54 46.56 25.44
C SER A 43 -20.90 46.21 26.79
N PRO A 44 -19.96 47.03 27.31
CA PRO A 44 -19.37 46.79 28.62
C PRO A 44 -20.36 47.19 29.72
N ASN A 45 -20.82 46.24 30.53
CA ASN A 45 -21.40 46.56 31.82
C ASN A 45 -20.31 46.35 32.88
N LEU A 46 -19.83 47.46 33.43
CA LEU A 46 -18.90 47.53 34.54
C LEU A 46 -19.59 46.99 35.79
N ASN A 47 -19.39 45.71 36.13
CA ASN A 47 -19.51 45.16 37.49
C ASN A 47 -18.74 43.83 37.58
N GLY A 48 -17.88 43.71 38.59
CA GLY A 48 -16.79 42.74 38.64
C GLY A 48 -17.18 41.27 38.86
N ALA A 49 -16.32 40.39 38.32
CA ALA A 49 -15.85 39.14 38.93
C ALA A 49 -14.81 38.53 37.99
N PHE A 50 -13.54 38.65 38.34
CA PHE A 50 -12.43 38.03 37.63
C PHE A 50 -12.49 36.51 37.89
N VAL A 51 -13.06 35.75 36.95
CA VAL A 51 -12.97 34.28 36.96
C VAL A 51 -11.60 33.91 36.42
N PRO A 52 -10.69 33.30 37.20
CA PRO A 52 -9.46 32.79 36.61
C PRO A 52 -9.84 31.67 35.66
N ALA A 53 -9.48 31.83 34.38
CA ALA A 53 -9.50 30.75 33.42
C ALA A 53 -8.69 29.58 34.02
N GLN A 54 -9.38 28.55 34.48
CA GLN A 54 -8.74 27.30 34.88
C GLN A 54 -8.05 26.76 33.63
N ILE A 55 -6.75 27.00 33.55
CA ILE A 55 -5.82 26.29 32.68
C ILE A 55 -5.99 24.81 33.06
N GLN A 56 -6.87 24.11 32.35
CA GLN A 56 -7.03 22.67 32.52
C GLN A 56 -5.68 22.06 32.16
N GLY A 57 -5.00 21.61 33.22
CA GLY A 57 -3.59 21.33 33.24
C GLY A 57 -3.15 20.41 32.11
N MET A 58 -2.01 20.75 31.54
CA MET A 58 -1.14 19.81 30.86
C MET A 58 -0.91 18.64 31.82
N ARG A 59 -1.63 17.53 31.64
CA ARG A 59 -1.44 16.32 32.45
C ARG A 59 -0.02 15.84 32.19
N ALA A 60 0.83 16.03 33.19
CA ALA A 60 2.14 15.40 33.25
C ALA A 60 1.94 13.88 33.07
N TYR A 61 2.49 13.39 31.97
CA TYR A 61 2.78 12.01 31.62
C TYR A 61 2.87 11.07 32.83
N SER A 62 1.86 10.21 32.99
CA SER A 62 2.02 8.95 33.73
C SER A 62 3.00 8.09 32.94
N LEU A 63 4.21 7.90 33.47
CA LEU A 63 5.35 7.36 32.72
C LEU A 63 5.19 5.95 32.14
N LEU A 64 4.14 5.19 32.48
CA LEU A 64 3.81 3.92 31.79
C LEU A 64 2.35 3.51 32.06
N SER A 65 1.38 4.36 31.70
CA SER A 65 -0.03 4.00 31.76
C SER A 65 -0.40 3.06 30.61
N LEU A 66 -1.03 1.91 30.94
CA LEU A 66 -1.43 0.89 29.97
C LEU A 66 -2.33 1.45 28.83
N ASN A 67 -3.13 2.48 29.14
CA ASN A 67 -4.07 3.08 28.20
C ASN A 67 -3.40 3.93 27.10
N GLU A 68 -2.19 4.42 27.34
CA GLU A 68 -1.49 5.36 26.44
C GLU A 68 -0.50 4.68 25.49
N LEU A 69 -0.39 3.34 25.58
CA LEU A 69 0.48 2.55 24.72
C LEU A 69 -0.04 2.53 23.28
N ARG A 70 0.75 3.11 22.37
CA ARG A 70 0.52 3.11 20.92
C ARG A 70 1.80 2.80 20.16
N ASP A 71 1.66 2.36 18.93
CA ASP A 71 2.82 2.07 18.08
C ASP A 71 3.62 3.36 17.83
N TYR A 72 4.96 3.28 17.89
CA TYR A 72 5.86 4.44 17.68
C TYR A 72 5.69 5.07 16.29
N LYS A 73 5.47 4.23 15.26
CA LYS A 73 5.36 4.67 13.87
C LYS A 73 3.91 4.96 13.48
N VAL A 74 3.65 6.19 13.04
CA VAL A 74 2.37 6.56 12.40
C VAL A 74 2.17 5.71 11.14
N GLY A 75 1.11 4.91 11.13
CA GLY A 75 0.81 3.98 10.03
C GLY A 75 1.35 2.56 10.19
N ALA A 76 1.88 2.18 11.37
CA ALA A 76 2.20 0.79 11.69
C ALA A 76 0.99 -0.13 11.51
N LYS A 77 -0.21 0.34 11.87
CA LYS A 77 -1.49 -0.37 11.68
C LYS A 77 -2.33 0.27 10.58
N LYS A 78 -2.69 -0.53 9.57
CA LYS A 78 -3.65 -0.13 8.51
C LYS A 78 -5.06 -0.59 8.90
N LYS A 79 -6.05 0.30 8.75
CA LYS A 79 -7.46 -0.03 9.01
C LYS A 79 -7.94 -1.09 8.00
N LYS A 80 -8.53 -2.20 8.49
CA LYS A 80 -9.10 -3.25 7.63
C LYS A 80 -10.35 -2.74 6.94
N THR A 81 -10.46 -2.92 5.62
CA THR A 81 -11.69 -2.62 4.89
C THR A 81 -12.75 -3.66 5.21
N ARG A 82 -13.86 -3.25 5.83
CA ARG A 82 -15.03 -4.11 6.10
C ARG A 82 -15.97 -4.07 4.89
N LYS A 83 -16.05 -5.17 4.15
CA LYS A 83 -16.89 -5.29 2.95
C LYS A 83 -18.37 -5.47 3.32
N GLY A 84 -19.30 -5.03 2.48
CA GLY A 84 -20.73 -5.22 2.70
C GLY A 84 -21.31 -4.40 3.86
N ARG A 85 -20.81 -3.18 4.08
CA ARG A 85 -21.23 -2.27 5.16
C ARG A 85 -21.68 -0.91 4.59
N GLY A 86 -22.71 -0.94 3.75
CA GLY A 86 -23.30 0.26 3.15
C GLY A 86 -22.53 0.84 1.97
N ILE A 87 -23.18 1.77 1.25
CA ILE A 87 -22.65 2.37 0.02
C ILE A 87 -21.43 3.28 0.26
N GLY A 88 -21.40 4.03 1.37
CA GLY A 88 -20.29 4.94 1.72
C GLY A 88 -18.95 4.22 1.97
N SER A 89 -18.96 2.90 2.19
CA SER A 89 -17.75 2.10 2.34
C SER A 89 -17.02 1.79 1.01
N GLY A 90 -17.61 2.15 -0.14
CA GLY A 90 -17.08 1.87 -1.48
C GLY A 90 -17.15 0.39 -1.90
N LYS A 91 -17.32 -0.55 -0.96
CA LYS A 91 -17.46 -2.00 -1.19
C LYS A 91 -18.76 -2.54 -0.59
N GLY A 92 -19.85 -1.78 -0.72
CA GLY A 92 -21.17 -2.11 -0.19
C GLY A 92 -21.86 -3.25 -0.96
N LYS A 93 -22.51 -2.91 -2.08
CA LYS A 93 -23.45 -3.80 -2.79
C LYS A 93 -22.88 -5.16 -3.20
N THR A 94 -21.65 -5.21 -3.73
CA THR A 94 -21.07 -6.44 -4.29
C THR A 94 -19.90 -6.99 -3.47
N ALA A 95 -19.52 -6.31 -2.38
CA ALA A 95 -18.29 -6.61 -1.62
C ALA A 95 -17.02 -6.70 -2.50
N GLY A 96 -17.01 -6.11 -3.70
CA GLY A 96 -15.93 -6.19 -4.68
C GLY A 96 -15.86 -7.51 -5.46
N ARG A 97 -16.91 -8.34 -5.44
CA ARG A 97 -16.99 -9.61 -6.20
C ARG A 97 -17.63 -9.48 -7.58
N GLY A 98 -18.14 -8.30 -7.95
CA GLY A 98 -18.87 -8.08 -9.20
C GLY A 98 -20.32 -8.60 -9.14
N HIS A 99 -20.93 -8.83 -10.31
CA HIS A 99 -22.31 -9.28 -10.46
C HIS A 99 -22.38 -10.66 -11.13
N LYS A 100 -23.36 -11.48 -10.71
CA LYS A 100 -23.87 -12.70 -11.38
C LYS A 100 -22.85 -13.61 -12.10
N GLY A 101 -21.59 -13.70 -11.65
CA GLY A 101 -20.57 -14.60 -12.19
C GLY A 101 -20.22 -15.75 -11.25
N GLN A 102 -19.51 -16.76 -11.74
CA GLN A 102 -19.04 -17.89 -10.92
C GLN A 102 -18.21 -17.41 -9.72
N LYS A 103 -17.32 -16.43 -9.90
CA LYS A 103 -16.51 -15.81 -8.83
C LYS A 103 -17.33 -15.04 -7.78
N ALA A 104 -18.56 -14.62 -8.13
CA ALA A 104 -19.46 -13.96 -7.19
C ALA A 104 -20.20 -14.98 -6.31
N ARG A 105 -20.46 -16.19 -6.82
CA ARG A 105 -21.23 -17.25 -6.15
C ARG A 105 -20.34 -18.26 -5.42
N GLY A 106 -19.19 -18.62 -6.01
CA GLY A 106 -18.29 -19.65 -5.51
C GLY A 106 -16.83 -19.39 -5.84
N THR A 107 -16.01 -20.41 -5.67
CA THR A 107 -14.56 -20.38 -5.88
C THR A 107 -14.19 -21.14 -7.15
N MET A 108 -13.05 -20.76 -7.73
CA MET A 108 -12.43 -21.44 -8.87
C MET A 108 -11.05 -21.92 -8.42
N LYS A 109 -10.61 -23.07 -8.96
CA LYS A 109 -9.26 -23.58 -8.69
C LYS A 109 -8.21 -22.58 -9.18
N PHE A 110 -7.24 -22.25 -8.33
CA PHE A 110 -6.10 -21.44 -8.73
C PHE A 110 -5.34 -22.12 -9.88
N GLY A 111 -5.05 -21.38 -10.95
CA GLY A 111 -4.42 -21.90 -12.16
C GLY A 111 -5.37 -22.53 -13.19
N PHE A 112 -6.68 -22.31 -13.09
CA PHE A 112 -7.61 -22.67 -14.15
C PHE A 112 -7.57 -21.63 -15.29
N GLU A 113 -7.16 -22.08 -16.48
CA GLU A 113 -7.03 -21.25 -17.70
C GLU A 113 -8.26 -21.36 -18.62
N GLY A 114 -9.46 -21.61 -18.07
CA GLY A 114 -10.70 -21.62 -18.87
C GLY A 114 -10.96 -22.89 -19.69
N GLY A 115 -10.30 -24.00 -19.36
CA GLY A 115 -10.38 -25.27 -20.11
C GLY A 115 -9.17 -25.51 -21.01
N GLN A 116 -8.32 -24.49 -21.19
CA GLN A 116 -7.02 -24.63 -21.83
C GLN A 116 -6.09 -25.55 -21.00
N THR A 117 -5.21 -26.31 -21.67
CA THR A 117 -4.18 -27.10 -20.98
C THR A 117 -3.26 -26.17 -20.18
N PRO A 118 -3.13 -26.35 -18.85
CA PRO A 118 -2.41 -25.38 -18.03
C PRO A 118 -0.91 -25.41 -18.32
N LEU A 119 -0.23 -24.27 -18.14
CA LEU A 119 1.19 -24.11 -18.42
C LEU A 119 2.09 -25.19 -17.80
N ARG A 120 1.79 -25.60 -16.55
CA ARG A 120 2.53 -26.66 -15.83
C ARG A 120 2.52 -28.02 -16.56
N ARG A 121 1.55 -28.27 -17.44
CA ARG A 121 1.49 -29.48 -18.28
C ARG A 121 2.11 -29.29 -19.65
N ARG A 122 2.14 -28.05 -20.15
CA ARG A 122 2.71 -27.72 -21.46
C ARG A 122 4.22 -27.73 -21.44
N MET A 123 4.81 -27.16 -20.40
CA MET A 123 6.25 -27.13 -20.25
C MET A 123 6.73 -28.48 -19.68
N PRO A 124 7.77 -29.09 -20.29
CA PRO A 124 8.35 -30.30 -19.73
C PRO A 124 9.00 -29.99 -18.38
N LYS A 125 9.01 -30.96 -17.47
CA LYS A 125 9.84 -30.87 -16.25
C LYS A 125 11.30 -30.98 -16.68
N ARG A 126 12.15 -30.04 -16.24
CA ARG A 126 13.57 -30.02 -16.59
C ARG A 126 14.42 -30.31 -15.34
N GLY A 127 15.36 -31.26 -15.49
CA GLY A 127 16.30 -31.64 -14.44
C GLY A 127 15.67 -32.36 -13.25
N PHE A 128 16.48 -32.55 -12.21
CA PHE A 128 16.05 -33.02 -10.90
C PHE A 128 16.75 -32.17 -9.83
N LYS A 129 16.13 -32.02 -8.66
CA LYS A 129 16.78 -31.37 -7.52
C LYS A 129 17.63 -32.42 -6.79
N ASN A 130 18.94 -32.20 -6.66
CA ASN A 130 19.81 -33.08 -5.89
C ASN A 130 19.43 -33.00 -4.40
N PRO A 131 19.00 -34.10 -3.75
CA PRO A 131 18.67 -34.08 -2.32
C PRO A 131 19.91 -33.95 -1.41
N PHE A 132 21.11 -34.20 -1.92
CA PHE A 132 22.37 -34.19 -1.16
C PHE A 132 23.24 -32.95 -1.45
N SER A 133 22.67 -31.88 -2.00
CA SER A 133 23.45 -30.66 -2.27
C SER A 133 23.81 -29.93 -0.97
N LEU A 134 25.10 -29.67 -0.76
CA LEU A 134 25.57 -28.74 0.28
C LEU A 134 25.47 -27.31 -0.24
N GLU A 135 24.71 -26.46 0.45
CA GLU A 135 24.57 -25.03 0.15
C GLU A 135 25.43 -24.24 1.14
N PHE A 136 26.40 -23.48 0.63
CA PHE A 136 27.29 -22.66 1.44
C PHE A 136 26.81 -21.21 1.45
N GLN A 137 26.93 -20.54 2.60
CA GLN A 137 26.65 -19.10 2.68
C GLN A 137 27.74 -18.33 1.94
N VAL A 138 27.38 -17.64 0.86
CA VAL A 138 28.30 -16.79 0.11
C VAL A 138 28.56 -15.52 0.92
N VAL A 139 29.77 -15.38 1.46
CA VAL A 139 30.24 -14.13 2.07
C VAL A 139 31.08 -13.38 1.04
N GLY A 140 30.62 -12.21 0.63
CA GLY A 140 31.39 -11.33 -0.25
C GLY A 140 32.49 -10.62 0.52
N SER A 141 33.67 -10.51 -0.08
CA SER A 141 34.84 -9.85 0.52
C SER A 141 34.51 -8.42 1.02
N ASN A 142 33.62 -7.69 0.32
CA ASN A 142 33.26 -6.31 0.65
C ASN A 142 32.47 -6.18 1.97
N HIS A 143 31.83 -7.23 2.46
CA HIS A 143 31.17 -7.23 3.77
C HIS A 143 32.16 -7.47 4.92
N PHE A 144 33.36 -8.00 4.63
CA PHE A 144 34.36 -8.38 5.63
C PHE A 144 35.34 -7.25 5.98
N TRP A 145 35.50 -6.25 5.11
CA TRP A 145 36.51 -5.18 5.26
C TRP A 145 35.96 -3.81 5.67
N VAL A 146 34.68 -3.71 6.07
CA VAL A 146 34.12 -2.46 6.61
C VAL A 146 34.16 -2.55 8.13
N CYS A 147 35.25 -2.05 8.73
CA CYS A 147 35.36 -1.71 10.14
C CYS A 147 35.23 -0.19 10.32
#